data_AF-A0A3N1XL97-F1
#
_entry.id   AF-A0A3N1XL97-F1
#
_cell.length_a   1.000
_cell.length_b   1.000
_cell.length_c   1.000
_cell.angle_alpha   90.00
_cell.angle_beta   90.00
_cell.angle_gamma   90.00
#
_symmetry.space_group_name_H-M   'P 1'
#
loop_
_entity.id
_entity.type
_entity.pdbx_description
1 polymer ?
#
loop_
_entity_poly.entity_id
_entity_poly.type
_entity_poly.pdbx_seq_one_letter_code
_entity_poly.pdbx_strand_id
1 'polypeptide(L)'
;MKHGISLILKYMMVVIIIGVILKLTSNITVTDILYISFPVTILAYIIGDLIILSRYDNTTATIVDIGLALLIIYLFNYILEDRMIPFYSALTASVALGVGECFFHKYVARFVFPNIKEK
;
A
#
# COMPACT_ATOMS: atom_id res chain seq x y z
N MET A 1 17.79 9.89 -7.40
CA MET A 1 16.88 10.91 -6.82
C MET A 1 15.39 10.61 -7.03
N LYS A 2 14.97 9.91 -8.10
CA LYS A 2 13.55 9.61 -8.39
C LYS A 2 12.88 8.64 -7.38
N HIS A 3 13.60 7.63 -6.89
CA HIS A 3 13.04 6.61 -6.01
C HIS A 3 12.72 7.11 -4.59
N GLY A 4 13.56 7.97 -4.00
CA GLY A 4 13.33 8.49 -2.65
C GLY A 4 12.07 9.35 -2.54
N ILE A 5 11.86 10.25 -3.51
CA ILE A 5 10.64 11.08 -3.57
C ILE A 5 9.41 10.22 -3.84
N SER A 6 9.52 9.23 -4.73
CA SER A 6 8.44 8.27 -5.01
C SER A 6 8.03 7.50 -3.76
N LEU A 7 9.00 7.02 -2.98
CA LEU A 7 8.73 6.26 -1.75
C LEU A 7 8.05 7.11 -0.69
N ILE A 8 8.46 8.37 -0.52
CA ILE A 8 7.81 9.30 0.42
C ILE A 8 6.37 9.58 0.00
N LEU A 9 6.12 9.85 -1.29
CA LEU A 9 4.76 10.06 -1.80
C LEU A 9 3.89 8.81 -1.62
N LYS A 10 4.45 7.62 -1.89
CA LYS A 10 3.76 6.34 -1.66
C LYS A 10 3.42 6.17 -0.19
N TYR A 11 4.37 6.42 0.71
CA TYR A 11 4.13 6.35 2.16
C TYR A 11 2.99 7.27 2.61
N MET A 12 3.01 8.53 2.16
CA MET A 12 1.95 9.49 2.51
C MET A 12 0.58 9.04 2.01
N MET A 13 0.50 8.51 0.78
CA MET A 13 -0.73 7.96 0.22
C MET A 13 -1.22 6.75 1.04
N VAL A 14 -0.34 5.82 1.37
CA VAL A 14 -0.65 4.62 2.18
C VAL A 14 -1.19 5.03 3.55
N VAL A 15 -0.51 5.95 4.25
CA VAL A 15 -0.93 6.46 5.56
C VAL A 15 -2.31 7.11 5.49
N ILE A 16 -2.58 7.92 4.47
CA ILE A 16 -3.87 8.60 4.32
C ILE A 16 -4.99 7.58 4.07
N ILE A 17 -4.81 6.67 3.09
CA ILE A 17 -5.87 5.74 2.70
C ILE A 17 -6.16 4.73 3.82
N ILE A 18 -5.13 4.03 4.31
CA ILE A 18 -5.29 3.06 5.40
C ILE A 18 -5.77 3.79 6.66
N GLY A 19 -5.21 4.96 6.95
CA GLY A 19 -5.54 5.72 8.15
C GLY A 19 -6.99 6.14 8.21
N VAL A 20 -7.55 6.65 7.09
CA VAL A 20 -8.98 7.00 7.02
C VAL A 20 -9.85 5.78 7.25
N ILE A 21 -9.58 4.67 6.56
CA ILE A 21 -10.41 3.46 6.69
C ILE A 21 -10.30 2.87 8.09
N LEU A 22 -9.09 2.61 8.59
CA LEU A 22 -8.88 1.98 9.89
C LEU A 22 -9.41 2.83 11.04
N LYS A 23 -9.33 4.17 10.97
CA LYS A 23 -9.95 5.07 11.97
C LYS A 23 -11.47 5.00 11.99
N LEU A 24 -12.10 4.81 10.83
CA LEU A 24 -13.56 4.77 10.70
C LEU A 24 -14.13 3.40 11.09
N THR A 25 -13.39 2.33 10.80
CA THR A 25 -13.85 0.95 11.02
C THR A 25 -13.33 0.33 12.31
N SER A 26 -12.30 0.91 12.93
CA SER A 26 -11.59 0.33 14.06
C SER A 26 -11.08 1.43 15.02
N ASN A 27 -10.88 1.09 16.30
CA ASN A 27 -10.36 2.05 17.28
C ASN A 27 -8.81 2.08 17.29
N ILE A 28 -8.20 2.27 16.11
CA ILE A 28 -6.75 2.27 15.93
C ILE A 28 -6.19 3.69 16.10
N THR A 29 -5.04 3.81 16.78
CA THR A 29 -4.41 5.11 16.99
C THR A 29 -3.66 5.58 15.74
N VAL A 30 -3.42 6.89 15.63
CA VAL A 30 -2.62 7.46 14.52
C VAL A 30 -1.20 6.88 14.54
N THR A 31 -0.63 6.67 15.72
CA THR A 31 0.68 6.07 15.91
C THR A 31 0.74 4.66 15.32
N ASP A 32 -0.24 3.80 15.61
CA ASP A 32 -0.28 2.46 15.02
C ASP A 32 -0.41 2.50 13.51
N ILE A 33 -1.22 3.43 12.97
CA ILE A 33 -1.39 3.61 11.52
C ILE A 33 -0.04 3.90 10.86
N LEU A 34 0.79 4.77 11.45
CA LEU A 34 2.13 5.05 10.94
C LEU A 34 3.00 3.79 10.97
N TYR A 35 2.97 3.03 12.07
CA TYR A 35 3.72 1.78 12.20
C TYR A 35 3.27 0.69 11.22
N ILE A 36 1.97 0.57 10.95
CA ILE A 36 1.41 -0.37 9.98
C ILE A 36 1.78 0.04 8.55
N SER A 37 1.66 1.33 8.25
CA SER A 37 1.87 1.87 6.89
C SER A 37 3.33 1.72 6.43
N PHE A 38 4.28 1.66 7.36
CA PHE A 38 5.70 1.56 7.05
C PHE A 38 6.09 0.25 6.34
N PRO A 39 5.86 -0.95 6.92
CA PRO A 39 6.10 -2.21 6.23
C PRO A 39 5.21 -2.41 5.01
N VAL A 40 3.95 -1.94 5.02
CA VAL A 40 3.09 -1.96 3.83
C VAL A 40 3.75 -1.23 2.68
N THR A 41 4.21 -0.01 2.90
CA THR A 41 4.84 0.82 1.86
C THR A 41 6.12 0.18 1.34
N ILE A 42 6.99 -0.30 2.23
CA ILE A 42 8.27 -0.91 1.82
C ILE A 42 8.03 -2.16 0.98
N LEU A 43 7.16 -3.06 1.45
CA LEU A 43 6.91 -4.33 0.78
C LEU A 43 6.14 -4.13 -0.53
N ALA A 44 5.12 -3.27 -0.57
CA ALA A 44 4.41 -2.95 -1.81
C ALA A 44 5.30 -2.23 -2.83
N TYR A 45 6.21 -1.35 -2.39
CA TYR A 45 7.16 -0.71 -3.30
C TYR A 45 8.16 -1.71 -3.90
N ILE A 46 8.72 -2.60 -3.08
CA ILE A 46 9.71 -3.57 -3.56
C ILE A 46 9.03 -4.62 -4.43
N ILE A 47 7.93 -5.21 -3.96
CA ILE A 47 7.28 -6.34 -4.63
C ILE A 47 6.41 -5.83 -5.78
N GLY A 48 5.43 -4.97 -5.51
CA GLY A 48 4.54 -4.41 -6.52
C GLY A 48 5.28 -3.54 -7.54
N ASP A 49 5.80 -2.39 -7.10
CA ASP A 49 6.28 -1.34 -8.02
C ASP A 49 7.59 -1.70 -8.73
N LEU A 50 8.54 -2.37 -8.07
CA LEU A 50 9.84 -2.67 -8.67
C LEU A 50 9.88 -4.02 -9.39
N ILE A 51 9.31 -5.06 -8.79
CA ILE A 51 9.41 -6.43 -9.34
C ILE A 51 8.25 -6.74 -10.27
N ILE A 52 7.01 -6.58 -9.79
CA ILE A 52 5.82 -6.98 -10.54
C ILE A 52 5.57 -6.01 -11.70
N LEU A 53 5.58 -4.70 -11.46
CA LEU A 53 5.32 -3.68 -12.49
C LEU A 53 6.37 -3.68 -13.62
N SER A 54 7.60 -4.12 -13.35
CA SER A 54 8.66 -4.25 -14.37
C SER A 54 8.45 -5.45 -15.31
N ARG A 55 7.67 -6.44 -14.88
CA ARG A 55 7.51 -7.74 -15.56
C ARG A 55 6.09 -8.02 -16.05
N TYR A 56 5.10 -7.34 -15.48
CA TYR A 56 3.67 -7.57 -15.68
C TYR A 56 2.92 -6.25 -15.81
N ASP A 57 1.61 -6.34 -16.05
CA ASP A 57 0.73 -5.18 -16.22
C ASP A 57 0.29 -4.56 -14.88
N ASN A 58 -0.18 -3.32 -14.95
CA ASN A 58 -0.65 -2.54 -13.79
C ASN A 58 -1.70 -3.27 -12.94
N THR A 59 -2.58 -4.06 -13.57
CA THR A 59 -3.63 -4.82 -12.89
C THR A 59 -3.04 -5.90 -11.99
N THR A 60 -2.05 -6.63 -12.49
CA THR A 60 -1.37 -7.69 -11.73
C THR A 60 -0.62 -7.12 -10.52
N ALA A 61 0.09 -6.00 -10.70
CA ALA A 61 0.73 -5.29 -9.60
C ALA A 61 -0.28 -4.90 -8.52
N THR A 62 -1.41 -4.31 -8.92
CA THR A 62 -2.49 -3.89 -8.01
C THR A 62 -3.05 -5.06 -7.19
N ILE A 63 -3.29 -6.23 -7.81
CA ILE A 63 -3.80 -7.41 -7.10
C ILE A 63 -2.80 -7.90 -6.05
N VAL A 64 -1.51 -7.90 -6.41
CA VAL A 64 -0.43 -8.29 -5.48
C VAL A 64 -0.34 -7.31 -4.31
N ASP A 65 -0.44 -6.01 -4.57
CA ASP A 65 -0.38 -5.00 -3.51
C ASP A 65 -1.59 -5.06 -2.58
N ILE A 66 -2.81 -5.30 -3.10
CA ILE A 66 -4.01 -5.54 -2.26
C ILE A 66 -3.77 -6.75 -1.33
N GLY A 67 -3.23 -7.84 -1.87
CA GLY A 67 -2.93 -9.05 -1.08
C GLY A 67 -1.87 -8.80 -0.02
N LEU A 68 -0.77 -8.12 -0.37
CA LEU A 68 0.29 -7.73 0.56
C LEU A 68 -0.23 -6.81 1.67
N ALA A 69 -0.97 -5.76 1.31
CA ALA A 69 -1.54 -4.82 2.25
C ALA A 69 -2.50 -5.52 3.21
N LEU A 70 -3.40 -6.37 2.70
CA LEU A 70 -4.32 -7.15 3.54
C LEU A 70 -3.56 -8.01 4.55
N LEU A 71 -2.57 -8.76 4.08
CA LEU A 71 -1.78 -9.66 4.91
C LEU A 71 -1.05 -8.89 6.01
N ILE A 72 -0.36 -7.80 5.66
CA ILE A 72 0.43 -7.01 6.60
C ILE A 72 -0.46 -6.29 7.63
N ILE A 73 -1.54 -5.64 7.17
CA ILE A 73 -2.49 -4.95 8.06
C ILE A 73 -3.10 -5.95 9.04
N TYR A 74 -3.48 -7.14 8.57
CA TYR A 74 -4.11 -8.14 9.43
C TYR A 74 -3.13 -8.80 10.40
N LEU A 75 -1.90 -9.11 9.96
CA LEU A 75 -0.83 -9.64 10.81
C LEU A 75 -0.44 -8.67 11.93
N PHE A 76 -0.69 -7.37 11.77
CA PHE A 76 -0.43 -6.38 12.81
C PHE A 76 -1.25 -6.59 14.08
N ASN A 77 -2.37 -7.34 14.02
CA ASN A 77 -3.09 -7.77 15.21
C ASN A 77 -2.22 -8.53 16.23
N TYR A 78 -1.16 -9.22 15.79
CA TYR A 78 -0.24 -9.92 16.69
C TYR A 78 0.75 -8.99 17.41
N ILE A 79 0.82 -7.72 16.98
CA ILE A 79 1.71 -6.69 17.53
C ILE A 79 0.90 -5.69 18.37
N LEU A 80 -0.38 -5.50 18.03
CA LEU A 80 -1.29 -4.65 18.78
C LEU A 80 -1.70 -5.35 20.10
N GLU A 81 -1.48 -4.68 21.23
CA GLU A 81 -1.82 -5.22 22.55
C GLU A 81 -3.33 -5.13 22.84
N ASP A 82 -3.85 -3.92 23.02
CA ASP A 82 -5.25 -3.70 23.44
C ASP A 82 -6.20 -3.37 22.28
N ARG A 83 -5.72 -3.47 21.04
CA ARG A 83 -6.46 -3.03 19.85
C ARG A 83 -6.53 -4.15 18.83
N MET A 84 -7.70 -4.28 18.21
CA MET A 84 -7.93 -5.28 17.17
C MET A 84 -8.32 -4.59 15.87
N ILE A 85 -7.77 -5.08 14.77
CA ILE A 85 -8.17 -4.77 13.40
C ILE A 85 -9.03 -5.94 12.91
N PRO A 86 -10.36 -5.78 12.83
CA PRO A 86 -11.23 -6.77 12.23
C PRO A 86 -10.82 -7.08 10.78
N PHE A 87 -11.05 -8.32 10.35
CA PHE A 87 -10.73 -8.74 8.99
C PHE A 87 -11.42 -7.87 7.93
N TYR A 88 -12.68 -7.47 8.15
CA TYR A 88 -13.40 -6.59 7.22
C TYR A 88 -12.75 -5.20 7.10
N SER A 89 -12.20 -4.67 8.19
CA SER A 89 -11.49 -3.39 8.21
C SER A 89 -10.20 -3.48 7.40
N ALA A 90 -9.43 -4.56 7.60
CA ALA A 90 -8.19 -4.81 6.86
C ALA A 90 -8.47 -5.01 5.35
N LEU A 91 -9.51 -5.77 5.01
CA LEU A 91 -9.92 -6.02 3.63
C LEU A 91 -10.41 -4.73 2.93
N THR A 92 -11.22 -3.92 3.61
CA THR A 92 -11.69 -2.66 3.05
C THR A 92 -10.54 -1.69 2.85
N ALA A 93 -9.61 -1.61 3.81
CA ALA A 93 -8.42 -0.76 3.72
C ALA A 93 -7.49 -1.19 2.59
N SER A 94 -7.25 -2.49 2.41
CA SER A 94 -6.36 -2.99 1.36
C SER A 94 -6.95 -2.80 -0.04
N VAL A 95 -8.25 -3.01 -0.21
CA VAL A 95 -8.93 -2.74 -1.49
C VAL A 95 -8.91 -1.26 -1.82
N ALA A 96 -9.21 -0.39 -0.85
CA ALA A 96 -9.13 1.06 -1.03
C ALA A 96 -7.70 1.51 -1.39
N LEU A 97 -6.69 0.91 -0.76
CA LEU A 97 -5.29 1.18 -1.08
C LEU A 97 -4.94 0.76 -2.51
N GLY A 98 -5.35 -0.43 -2.94
CA GLY A 98 -5.11 -0.91 -4.31
C GLY A 98 -5.70 0.01 -5.38
N VAL A 99 -6.87 0.61 -5.13
CA VAL A 99 -7.44 1.63 -6.02
C VAL A 99 -6.50 2.84 -6.12
N GLY A 100 -5.97 3.33 -4.99
CA GLY A 100 -4.99 4.42 -4.97
C GLY A 100 -3.68 4.06 -5.68
N GLU A 101 -3.16 2.86 -5.45
CA GLU A 101 -1.92 2.37 -6.05
C GLU A 101 -2.04 2.19 -7.57
N CYS A 102 -3.22 1.84 -8.10
CA CYS A 102 -3.43 1.79 -9.54
C CYS A 102 -3.15 3.13 -10.22
N PHE A 103 -3.50 4.27 -9.59
CA PHE A 103 -3.15 5.60 -10.08
C PHE A 103 -1.66 5.90 -9.91
N PHE A 104 -1.08 5.46 -8.79
CA PHE A 104 0.34 5.64 -8.49
C PHE A 104 1.24 4.89 -9.48
N HIS A 105 0.88 3.67 -9.90
CA HIS A 105 1.62 2.90 -10.90
C HIS A 105 1.73 3.65 -12.23
N LYS A 106 0.66 4.30 -12.69
CA LYS A 106 0.68 5.13 -13.91
C LYS A 106 1.62 6.32 -13.78
N TYR A 107 1.65 6.95 -12.59
CA TYR A 107 2.60 8.02 -12.31
C TYR A 107 4.05 7.50 -12.31
N VAL A 108 4.33 6.39 -11.62
CA VAL A 108 5.67 5.79 -11.55
C VAL A 108 6.16 5.34 -12.92
N ALA A 109 5.34 4.64 -13.70
CA ALA A 109 5.68 4.21 -15.05
C ALA A 109 6.13 5.40 -15.92
N ARG A 110 5.39 6.52 -15.87
CA ARG A 110 5.69 7.71 -16.67
C ARG A 110 6.96 8.45 -16.25
N PHE A 111 7.22 8.57 -14.95
CA PHE A 111 8.31 9.42 -14.42
C PHE A 111 9.59 8.65 -14.07
N VAL A 112 9.45 7.38 -13.67
CA VAL A 112 10.56 6.51 -13.24
C VAL A 112 11.03 5.61 -14.38
N PHE A 113 10.12 5.07 -15.19
CA PHE A 113 10.44 4.16 -16.31
C PHE A 113 10.06 4.76 -17.68
N PRO A 114 10.77 5.80 -18.18
CA PRO A 114 10.40 6.50 -19.42
C PRO A 114 10.44 5.64 -20.70
N ASN A 115 10.87 4.37 -20.64
CA ASN A 115 11.08 3.50 -21.79
C ASN A 115 10.21 2.23 -21.83
N ILE A 116 9.29 2.05 -20.88
CA ILE A 116 8.34 0.94 -20.92
C ILE A 116 7.13 1.42 -21.73
N LYS A 117 7.04 0.99 -23.00
CA LYS A 117 5.83 1.14 -23.80
C LYS A 117 4.70 0.47 -23.03
N GLU A 118 3.65 1.22 -22.72
CA GLU A 118 2.39 0.66 -22.22
C GLU A 118 2.01 -0.52 -23.13
N LYS A 119 1.89 -1.71 -22.53
CA LYS A 119 1.26 -2.87 -23.16
C LYS A 119 -0.24 -2.83 -22.88
#